data_AF-A0A9D2JK22-F1
#
_entry.id   AF-A0A9D2JK22-F1
#
_cell.length_a   1.000
_cell.length_b   1.000
_cell.length_c   1.000
_cell.angle_alpha   90.00
_cell.angle_beta   90.00
_cell.angle_gamma   90.00
#
_symmetry.space_group_name_H-M   'P 1'
#
loop_
_entity.id
_entity.type
_entity.pdbx_description
1 polymer ?
#
loop_
_entity_poly.entity_id
_entity_poly.type
_entity_poly.pdbx_seq_one_letter_code
_entity_poly.pdbx_strand_id
1 'polypeptide(L)' 'MMKDKKRYLYLNDEETRLVVQSLIRFKNKLQQRGRYTDCVDELILKVSDTL' A
#
# COMPACT_ATOMS: atom_id res chain seq x y z
N MET A 1 6.14 20.94 -19.09
CA MET A 1 6.10 20.42 -17.71
C MET A 1 4.84 19.57 -17.55
N MET A 2 4.98 18.25 -17.47
CA MET A 2 3.85 17.38 -17.09
C MET A 2 3.52 17.67 -15.63
N LYS A 3 2.41 18.35 -15.36
CA LYS A 3 1.87 18.45 -14.00
C LYS A 3 1.44 17.05 -13.59
N ASP A 4 2.10 16.47 -12.59
CA ASP A 4 1.70 15.19 -12.01
C ASP A 4 0.21 15.27 -11.63
N LYS A 5 -0.63 14.58 -12.39
CA LYS A 5 -2.05 14.51 -12.10
C LYS A 5 -2.21 13.64 -10.87
N LYS A 6 -2.48 14.27 -9.72
CA LYS A 6 -2.87 13.57 -8.50
C LYS A 6 -4.12 12.74 -8.81
N ARG A 7 -4.04 11.44 -8.57
CA ARG A 7 -5.17 10.52 -8.69
C ARG A 7 -5.59 10.14 -7.27
N TYR A 8 -6.85 10.39 -6.95
CA TYR A 8 -7.44 10.03 -5.67
C TYR A 8 -8.10 8.68 -5.82
N LEU A 9 -7.85 7.78 -4.87
CA LEU A 9 -8.46 6.47 -4.78
C LEU A 9 -9.32 6.48 -3.52
N TYR A 10 -10.63 6.30 -3.70
CA TYR A 10 -11.57 6.11 -2.60
C TYR A 10 -11.84 4.61 -2.50
N LEU A 11 -11.66 4.06 -1.31
CA LEU A 11 -11.85 2.64 -1.04
C LEU A 11 -12.94 2.52 0.03
N ASN A 12 -13.81 1.52 -0.11
CA ASN A 12 -14.66 1.09 0.99
C ASN A 12 -13.90 0.15 1.95
N ASP A 13 -14.53 -0.26 3.05
CA ASP A 13 -13.88 -1.09 4.07
C ASP A 13 -13.39 -2.45 3.51
N GLU A 14 -14.15 -3.07 2.62
CA GLU A 14 -13.79 -4.35 1.99
C GLU A 14 -12.60 -4.18 1.03
N GLU A 15 -12.64 -3.15 0.18
CA GLU A 15 -11.56 -2.81 -0.74
C GLU A 15 -10.28 -2.45 0.02
N THR A 16 -10.40 -1.70 1.11
CA THR A 16 -9.27 -1.31 1.95
C THR A 16 -8.62 -2.54 2.58
N ARG A 17 -9.43 -3.46 3.14
CA ARG A 17 -8.94 -4.75 3.64
C ARG A 17 -8.24 -5.57 2.57
N LEU A 18 -8.79 -5.62 1.36
CA LEU A 18 -8.19 -6.35 0.24
C LEU A 18 -6.83 -5.75 -0.17
N VAL A 19 -6.72 -4.43 -0.22
CA VAL A 19 -5.48 -3.72 -0.54
C VAL A 19 -4.44 -3.98 0.55
N VAL A 20 -4.80 -3.85 1.83
CA VAL A 20 -3.88 -4.09 2.96
C VAL A 20 -3.37 -5.54 2.95
N GLN A 21 -4.24 -6.54 2.78
CA GLN A 21 -3.81 -7.94 2.68
C GLN A 21 -2.85 -8.18 1.52
N SER A 22 -3.10 -7.56 0.37
CA SER A 22 -2.24 -7.66 -0.80
C SER A 22 -0.87 -7.02 -0.56
N LEU A 23 -0.83 -5.86 0.09
CA LEU A 23 0.41 -5.18 0.46
C LEU A 23 1.22 -5.97 1.49
N ILE A 24 0.58 -6.57 2.50
CA ILE A 24 1.24 -7.45 3.47
C ILE A 24 1.89 -8.65 2.76
N ARG A 25 1.16 -9.29 1.85
CA ARG A 25 1.71 -10.40 1.05
C ARG A 25 2.88 -9.95 0.20
N PHE A 26 2.83 -8.75 -0.37
CA PHE A 26 3.92 -8.17 -1.13
C PHE A 26 5.14 -7.87 -0.24
N LYS A 27 4.93 -7.27 0.93
CA LYS A 27 5.97 -7.04 1.93
C LYS A 27 6.69 -8.33 2.31
N ASN A 28 5.94 -9.37 2.65
CA ASN A 28 6.50 -10.66 3.04
C ASN A 28 7.38 -11.27 1.93
N LYS A 29 7.00 -11.09 0.66
CA LYS A 29 7.83 -11.51 -0.49
C LYS A 29 9.13 -10.71 -0.61
N LEU A 30 9.10 -9.40 -0.32
CA LEU A 30 10.29 -8.56 -0.35
C LEU A 30 11.24 -8.89 0.81
N GLN A 31 10.71 -9.08 2.02
CA GLN A 31 11.50 -9.48 3.20
C GLN A 31 12.19 -10.82 2.98
N GLN A 32 11.49 -11.81 2.41
CA GLN A 32 12.09 -13.11 2.04
C GLN A 32 13.25 -12.98 1.03
N ARG A 33 13.26 -11.93 0.22
CA ARG A 33 14.33 -11.62 -0.74
C ARG A 33 15.41 -10.73 -0.16
N GLY A 34 15.36 -10.40 1.14
CA GLY A 34 16.28 -9.46 1.79
C GLY A 34 16.19 -8.04 1.22
N ARG A 35 15.04 -7.65 0.65
CA ARG A 35 14.83 -6.31 0.07
C ARG A 35 14.19 -5.37 1.08
N TYR A 36 14.49 -4.08 0.94
CA TYR A 36 13.88 -3.01 1.72
C TYR A 36 12.37 -2.99 1.57
N THR A 37 11.67 -2.78 2.68
CA THR A 37 10.20 -2.73 2.74
C THR A 37 9.64 -1.42 3.25
N ASP A 38 10.49 -0.46 3.59
CA ASP A 38 10.09 0.82 4.21
C ASP A 38 8.97 1.52 3.43
N CYS A 39 9.11 1.60 2.09
CA CYS A 39 8.06 2.18 1.24
C CYS A 39 6.74 1.40 1.27
N VAL A 40 6.78 0.07 1.44
CA VAL A 40 5.57 -0.76 1.53
C VAL A 40 4.93 -0.62 2.91
N ASP A 41 5.73 -0.51 3.96
CA ASP A 41 5.27 -0.26 5.32
C ASP A 41 4.55 1.11 5.41
N GLU A 42 5.12 2.17 4.82
CA GLU A 42 4.46 3.48 4.71
C GLU A 42 3.12 3.42 3.96
N LEU A 43 3.05 2.65 2.87
CA LEU A 43 1.81 2.47 2.11
C LEU A 43 0.75 1.72 2.92
N ILE A 44 1.15 0.68 3.67
CA ILE A 44 0.23 -0.07 4.53
C ILE A 44 -0.34 0.86 5.61
N LEU A 45 0.49 1.67 6.26
CA LEU A 45 0.04 2.65 7.26
C LEU A 45 -0.97 3.62 6.64
N LYS A 46 -0.63 4.21 5.50
CA LYS A 46 -1.49 5.19 4.83
C LYS A 46 -2.85 4.66 4.42
N VAL A 47 -2.92 3.39 3.99
CA VAL A 47 -4.18 2.73 3.61
C VAL A 47 -4.93 2.21 4.83
N SER A 48 -4.22 1.86 5.91
CA SER A 48 -4.87 1.41 7.16
C SER A 48 -5.50 2.57 7.93
N ASP A 49 -4.93 3.78 7.84
CA ASP A 49 -5.49 5.00 8.43
C ASP A 49 -6.83 5.42 7.81
N THR A 50 -7.21 4.85 6.66
CA THR A 50 -8.51 5.13 6.00
C THR A 50 -9.66 4.21 6.44
N LEU A 51 -9.39 3.20 7.28
CA LEU A 51 -10.40 2.41 8.00
C LEU A 51 -10.76 3.08 9.33
#